data_AF-A0A1J9P4J0-F1
#
_entry.id   AF-A0A1J9P4J0-F1
#
_cell.length_a   1.000
_cell.length_b   1.000
_cell.length_c   1.000
_cell.angle_alpha   90.00
_cell.angle_beta   90.00
_cell.angle_gamma   90.00
#
_symmetry.space_group_name_H-M   'P 1'
#
loop_
_entity.id
_entity.type
_entity.pdbx_description
1 polymer ?
#
loop_
_entity_poly.entity_id
_entity_poly.type
_entity_poly.pdbx_seq_one_letter_code
_entity_poly.pdbx_strand_id
1 'polypeptide(L)' 'MSDDSHGIDQVAFNYHRVLEFVEQVGISTLHYLEYCSELPSSSDSFDRRFPHTKLNSVGLADLKQLAFWSQQ' A
#
# COMPACT_ATOMS: atom_id res chain seq x y z
N MET A 1 4.69 0.58 -1.31
CA MET A 1 5.52 -0.05 -2.36
C MET A 1 5.14 0.59 -3.69
N SER A 2 6.12 0.84 -4.56
CA SER A 2 5.92 1.37 -5.91
C SER A 2 7.00 0.75 -6.81
N ASP A 3 6.68 0.45 -8.07
CA ASP A 3 7.61 -0.12 -9.06
C ASP A 3 7.96 0.80 -10.23
N ASP A 4 7.41 2.02 -10.26
CA ASP A 4 7.64 3.01 -11.31
C ASP A 4 7.42 2.46 -12.74
N SER A 5 6.36 1.65 -12.87
CA SER A 5 6.02 1.00 -14.14
C SER A 5 5.70 2.00 -15.26
N HIS A 6 6.18 1.69 -16.47
CA HIS A 6 5.86 2.43 -17.71
C HIS A 6 4.94 1.63 -18.67
N GLY A 7 4.48 0.44 -18.26
CA GLY A 7 3.54 -0.38 -19.02
C GLY A 7 2.75 -1.31 -18.10
N ILE A 8 1.57 -1.77 -18.55
CA ILE A 8 0.68 -2.62 -17.75
C ILE A 8 1.38 -3.93 -17.34
N ASP A 9 2.14 -4.53 -18.25
CA ASP A 9 2.88 -5.78 -18.00
C ASP A 9 3.99 -5.64 -16.94
N GLN A 10 4.38 -4.41 -16.60
CA GLN A 10 5.41 -4.12 -15.61
C GLN A 10 4.82 -3.94 -14.20
N VAL A 11 3.51 -3.70 -14.09
CA VAL A 11 2.84 -3.45 -12.81
C VAL A 11 2.94 -4.66 -11.91
N ALA A 12 3.43 -4.42 -10.70
CA ALA A 12 3.71 -5.35 -9.64
C ALA A 12 4.68 -6.50 -9.99
N PHE A 13 5.44 -6.38 -11.08
CA PHE A 13 6.25 -7.48 -11.64
C PHE A 13 7.19 -8.13 -10.60
N ASN A 14 7.83 -7.32 -9.74
CA ASN A 14 8.76 -7.80 -8.71
C ASN A 14 8.21 -7.72 -7.28
N TYR A 15 6.89 -7.51 -7.09
CA TYR A 15 6.34 -7.29 -5.76
C TYR A 15 6.52 -8.48 -4.80
N HIS A 16 6.55 -9.71 -5.29
CA HIS A 16 6.81 -10.92 -4.47
C HIS A 16 8.21 -10.89 -3.84
N ARG A 17 9.24 -10.50 -4.60
CA ARG A 17 10.63 -10.38 -4.11
C ARG A 17 10.76 -9.27 -3.08
N VAL A 18 10.08 -8.15 -3.32
CA VAL A 18 10.07 -7.03 -2.37
C VAL A 18 9.36 -7.44 -1.08
N LEU A 19 8.26 -8.18 -1.17
CA LEU A 19 7.50 -8.65 0.00
C LEU A 19 8.33 -9.58 0.89
N GLU A 20 9.08 -10.52 0.30
CA GLU A 20 10.03 -11.36 1.04
C GLU A 20 11.12 -10.53 1.73
N PHE A 21 11.69 -9.55 1.02
CA PHE A 21 12.72 -8.69 1.59
C PHE A 21 12.19 -7.86 2.76
N VAL A 22 11.00 -7.27 2.62
CA VAL A 22 10.32 -6.49 3.67
C VAL A 22 10.14 -7.32 4.95
N GLU A 23 9.75 -8.59 4.81
CA GLU A 23 9.68 -9.52 5.94
C GLU A 23 11.04 -9.78 6.56
N GLN A 24 12.04 -10.09 5.72
CA GLN A 24 13.38 -10.45 6.16
C GLN A 24 14.04 -9.35 7.00
N VAL A 25 13.78 -8.08 6.67
CA VAL A 25 14.30 -6.94 7.45
C VAL A 25 13.43 -6.60 8.68
N GLY A 26 12.37 -7.35 8.93
CA GLY A 26 11.53 -7.22 10.12
C GLY A 26 10.47 -6.14 10.06
N ILE A 27 10.12 -5.64 8.86
CA ILE A 27 9.04 -4.65 8.70
C ILE A 27 7.70 -5.40 8.78
N SER A 28 6.90 -5.10 9.81
CA SER A 28 5.61 -5.78 10.06
C SER A 28 4.39 -5.05 9.51
N THR A 29 4.52 -3.78 9.13
CA THR A 29 3.42 -2.92 8.70
C THR A 29 3.83 -2.07 7.51
N LEU A 30 3.00 -2.04 6.47
CA LEU A 30 3.15 -1.12 5.34
C LEU A 30 2.11 -0.02 5.43
N HIS A 31 2.53 1.21 5.13
CA HIS A 31 1.66 2.37 5.04
C HIS A 31 1.44 2.75 3.57
N TYR A 32 0.23 3.21 3.25
CA TYR A 32 -0.12 3.69 1.92
C TYR A 32 -1.09 4.86 2.02
N LEU A 33 -1.10 5.68 0.96
CA LEU A 33 -2.02 6.79 0.82
C LEU A 33 -3.21 6.34 -0.04
N GLU A 34 -4.41 6.68 0.41
CA GLU A 34 -5.66 6.44 -0.32
C GLU A 34 -6.33 7.78 -0.62
N TYR A 35 -6.92 7.88 -1.80
CA TYR A 35 -7.79 8.99 -2.15
C TYR A 35 -9.22 8.69 -1.69
N CYS A 36 -9.79 9.57 -0.86
CA CYS A 36 -11.18 9.50 -0.41
C CYS A 36 -12.01 10.60 -1.09
N SER A 37 -13.03 10.20 -1.84
CA SER A 37 -13.93 11.11 -2.53
C SER A 37 -14.74 12.00 -1.58
N GLU A 38 -15.07 11.47 -0.40
CA GLU A 38 -15.77 12.21 0.66
C GLU A 38 -14.76 12.95 1.53
N LEU A 39 -15.07 14.20 1.88
CA LEU A 39 -14.25 14.96 2.82
C LEU A 39 -14.37 14.32 4.21
N PRO A 40 -13.27 13.81 4.79
CA PRO A 40 -13.28 13.37 6.16
C PRO A 40 -13.72 14.53 7.07
N SER A 41 -14.36 14.19 8.19
CA SER A 41 -14.58 15.17 9.27
C SER A 41 -13.23 15.82 9.61
N SER A 42 -13.23 17.11 9.97
CA SER A 42 -11.99 17.90 10.12
C SER A 42 -10.95 17.33 11.11
N SER A 43 -11.33 16.34 11.93
CA SER A 43 -10.45 15.59 12.83
C SER A 43 -9.72 14.41 12.19
N ASP A 44 -10.17 13.90 11.04
CA ASP A 44 -9.63 12.69 10.39
C ASP A 44 -8.68 12.99 9.23
N SER A 45 -8.52 14.26 8.86
CA SER A 45 -7.58 14.69 7.82
C SER A 45 -6.14 14.64 8.34
N PHE A 46 -5.34 13.71 7.81
CA PHE A 46 -3.92 13.56 8.15
C PHE A 46 -3.09 14.82 7.83
N ASP A 47 -3.39 15.51 6.73
CA ASP A 47 -2.71 16.75 6.32
C ASP A 47 -3.73 17.73 5.72
N ARG A 48 -3.76 18.96 6.26
CA ARG A 48 -4.71 20.01 5.82
C ARG A 48 -4.52 20.43 4.35
N ARG A 49 -3.34 20.21 3.77
CA ARG A 49 -3.04 20.47 2.35
C ARG A 49 -3.67 19.43 1.42
N PHE A 50 -3.97 18.23 1.95
CA PHE A 50 -4.47 17.10 1.20
C PHE A 50 -5.75 16.56 1.86
N PRO A 51 -6.86 17.33 1.82
CA PRO A 51 -8.07 17.02 2.57
C PRO A 51 -8.75 15.71 2.11
N HIS A 52 -8.44 15.23 0.92
CA HIS A 52 -8.95 13.98 0.36
C HIS A 52 -7.97 12.80 0.49
N THR A 53 -6.88 12.95 1.26
CA THR A 53 -5.86 11.92 1.39
C THR A 53 -5.90 11.31 2.77
N LYS A 54 -6.11 9.99 2.80
CA LYS A 54 -6.06 9.20 4.01
C LYS A 54 -4.76 8.42 4.07
N LEU A 55 -4.12 8.43 5.24
CA LEU A 55 -3.02 7.54 5.54
C LEU A 55 -3.58 6.24 6.13
N ASN A 56 -3.38 5.14 5.43
CA ASN A 56 -3.77 3.81 5.90
C ASN A 56 -2.52 2.96 6.18
N SER A 57 -2.76 1.82 6.83
CA SER A 57 -1.76 0.79 7.04
C SER A 57 -2.34 -0.59 6.84
N VAL A 58 -1.48 -1.55 6.52
CA VAL A 58 -1.81 -2.97 6.44
C VAL A 58 -0.70 -3.78 7.10
N GLY A 59 -1.07 -4.75 7.91
CA GLY A 59 -0.12 -5.70 8.49
C GLY A 59 0.45 -6.61 7.41
N LEU A 60 1.73 -6.94 7.50
CA LEU A 60 2.37 -7.80 6.51
C LEU A 60 1.72 -9.20 6.44
N ALA A 61 1.29 -9.72 7.60
CA ALA A 61 0.56 -10.98 7.69
C ALA A 61 -0.76 -10.94 6.89
N ASP A 62 -1.55 -9.87 7.04
CA ASP A 62 -2.82 -9.69 6.33
C ASP A 62 -2.58 -9.46 4.83
N LEU A 63 -1.56 -8.66 4.49
CA LEU A 63 -1.19 -8.37 3.11
C LEU A 63 -0.91 -9.65 2.32
N LYS A 64 -0.21 -10.61 2.93
CA LYS A 64 0.11 -11.92 2.32
C LYS A 64 -1.11 -12.81 2.04
N GLN A 65 -2.24 -12.55 2.72
CA GLN A 65 -3.48 -13.32 2.50
C GLN A 65 -4.35 -12.75 1.37
N LEU A 66 -3.99 -11.60 0.79
CA LEU A 66 -4.76 -11.03 -0.31
C LEU A 66 -4.69 -11.91 -1.56
N ALA A 67 -5.82 -12.03 -2.28
CA ALA A 67 -5.96 -12.87 -3.47
C ALA A 67 -4.93 -12.59 -4.57
N PHE A 68 -4.40 -11.35 -4.62
CA PHE A 68 -3.30 -10.96 -5.51
C PHE A 68 -2.09 -11.90 -5.41
N TRP A 69 -1.75 -12.35 -4.20
CA TRP A 69 -0.59 -13.21 -3.95
C TRP A 69 -0.86 -14.70 -4.15
N SER A 70 -2.12 -15.10 -4.30
CA SER A 70 -2.52 -16.50 -4.49
C SER A 70 -2.51 -16.96 -5.96
N GLN A 71 -2.16 -16.07 -6.90
CA GLN A 71 -2.22 -16.32 -8.34
C GLN A 71 -0.85 -16.52 -9.02
N GLN A 72 0.19 -16.88 -8.26
CA GLN A 72 1.51 -17.22 -8.82
C GLN A 72 1.64 -18.70 -9.16
#